data_AF-A0AAW5EDR9-F1
#
_entry.id   AF-A0AAW5EDR9-F1
#
_cell.length_a   1.000
_cell.length_b   1.000
_cell.length_c   1.000
_cell.angle_alpha   90.00
_cell.angle_beta   90.00
_cell.angle_gamma   90.00
#
_symmetry.space_group_name_H-M   'P 1'
#
loop_
_entity.id
_entity.type
_entity.pdbx_description
1 polymer ?
#
loop_
_entity_poly.entity_id
_entity_poly.type
_entity_poly.pdbx_seq_one_letter_code
_entity_poly.pdbx_strand_id
1 'polypeptide(L)'
;AGHRLKPESLAVKIASKGLGEILDMSIEDSTSFFANKKNFSYLSEQERLISEPILKEINERLFFLYDVGLGYLSLGRDARTISGGEAQRIRIASQIGSGLSGVMYVLDEPSIGLHERDTAKLIKTLRNLQQKGN
;
A
#
# COMPACT_ATOMS: atom_id res chain seq x y z
N ALA A 1 19.70 -3.51 -7.54
CA ALA A 1 19.80 -4.19 -6.24
C ALA A 1 19.40 -5.65 -6.40
N GLY A 2 19.86 -6.57 -5.55
CA GLY A 2 19.42 -7.97 -5.65
C GLY A 2 17.98 -8.11 -5.14
N HIS A 3 17.02 -8.42 -6.01
CA HIS A 3 15.61 -8.57 -5.63
C HIS A 3 15.31 -9.81 -4.77
N ARG A 4 16.33 -10.60 -4.38
CA ARG A 4 16.20 -11.84 -3.59
C ARG A 4 15.28 -12.89 -4.23
N LEU A 5 15.06 -12.79 -5.54
CA LEU A 5 14.22 -13.67 -6.34
C LEU A 5 15.09 -14.51 -7.29
N LYS A 6 14.61 -15.71 -7.61
CA LYS A 6 15.24 -16.54 -8.64
C LYS A 6 15.03 -15.91 -10.03
N PRO A 7 15.91 -16.18 -11.01
CA PRO A 7 15.78 -15.64 -12.36
C PRO A 7 14.43 -15.98 -13.02
N GLU A 8 13.87 -17.17 -12.78
CA GLU A 8 12.59 -17.59 -13.34
C GLU A 8 11.43 -16.75 -12.78
N SER A 9 11.49 -16.38 -11.50
CA SER A 9 10.51 -15.49 -10.88
C SER A 9 10.59 -14.05 -11.42
N LEU A 10 11.79 -13.59 -11.78
CA LEU A 10 12.01 -12.27 -12.38
C LEU A 10 11.60 -12.20 -13.86
N ALA A 11 11.50 -13.35 -14.53
CA ALA A 11 11.03 -13.42 -15.91
C ALA A 11 9.51 -13.22 -16.05
N VAL A 12 8.74 -13.45 -14.97
CA VAL A 12 7.29 -13.22 -14.96
C VAL A 12 7.00 -11.73 -14.93
N LYS A 13 6.16 -11.27 -15.87
CA LYS A 13 5.79 -9.87 -16.03
C LYS A 13 4.28 -9.68 -15.94
N ILE A 14 3.87 -8.58 -15.32
CA ILE A 14 2.50 -8.09 -15.28
C ILE A 14 2.52 -6.66 -15.82
N ALA A 15 1.70 -6.39 -16.84
CA ALA A 15 1.66 -5.09 -17.53
C ALA A 15 3.07 -4.58 -17.91
N SER A 16 3.89 -5.46 -18.50
CA SER A 16 5.28 -5.22 -18.91
C SER A 16 6.29 -4.98 -17.78
N LYS A 17 5.90 -5.07 -16.51
CA LYS A 17 6.78 -4.94 -15.35
C LYS A 17 7.04 -6.27 -14.64
N GLY A 18 8.29 -6.53 -14.30
CA GLY A 18 8.65 -7.65 -13.43
C GLY A 18 8.36 -7.35 -11.96
N LEU A 19 8.31 -8.38 -11.11
CA LEU A 19 8.07 -8.20 -9.67
C LEU A 19 9.14 -7.32 -9.01
N GLY A 20 10.41 -7.45 -9.41
CA GLY A 20 11.49 -6.61 -8.90
C GLY A 20 11.30 -5.13 -9.23
N GLU A 21 10.83 -4.82 -10.43
CA GLU A 21 10.55 -3.44 -10.84
C GLU A 21 9.39 -2.85 -10.05
N ILE A 22 8.35 -3.64 -9.76
CA ILE A 22 7.22 -3.21 -8.93
C ILE A 22 7.67 -2.95 -7.49
N LEU A 23 8.57 -3.77 -6.95
CA LEU A 23 9.13 -3.56 -5.60
C LEU A 23 9.96 -2.27 -5.50
N ASP A 24 10.62 -1.86 -6.58
CA ASP A 24 11.40 -0.64 -6.61
C ASP A 24 10.55 0.63 -6.79
N MET A 25 9.29 0.50 -7.22
CA MET A 25 8.37 1.63 -7.36
C MET A 25 7.96 2.20 -6.00
N SER A 26 7.77 3.51 -5.96
CA SER A 26 7.15 4.18 -4.82
C SER A 26 5.70 3.68 -4.63
N ILE A 27 5.17 3.80 -3.41
CA ILE A 27 3.76 3.47 -3.13
C ILE A 27 2.83 4.36 -3.98
N GLU A 28 3.18 5.63 -4.18
CA GLU A 28 2.43 6.54 -5.05
C GLU A 28 2.38 6.05 -6.51
N ASP A 29 3.54 5.70 -7.08
CA ASP A 29 3.63 5.17 -8.45
C ASP A 29 2.92 3.83 -8.57
N SER A 30 3.05 2.97 -7.55
CA SER A 30 2.39 1.67 -7.49
C SER A 30 0.87 1.83 -7.46
N THR A 31 0.36 2.76 -6.64
CA THR A 31 -1.07 3.10 -6.58
C THR A 31 -1.58 3.52 -7.96
N SER A 32 -0.85 4.42 -8.63
CA SER A 32 -1.20 4.88 -9.98
C SER A 32 -1.15 3.76 -11.02
N PHE A 33 -0.17 2.87 -10.92
CA PHE A 33 0.00 1.74 -11.82
C PHE A 33 -1.11 0.69 -11.70
N PHE A 34 -1.48 0.29 -10.48
CA PHE A 34 -2.55 -0.69 -10.26
C PHE A 34 -3.96 -0.12 -10.46
N ALA A 35 -4.15 1.19 -10.29
CA ALA A 35 -5.43 1.85 -10.56
C ALA A 35 -5.70 2.03 -12.07
N ASN A 36 -4.66 2.07 -12.90
CA ASN A 36 -4.80 2.26 -14.34
C ASN A 36 -5.26 0.96 -15.02
N LYS A 37 -6.56 0.85 -15.28
CA LYS A 37 -7.18 -0.31 -15.97
C LYS A 37 -6.58 -0.61 -17.34
N LYS A 38 -5.98 0.37 -18.04
CA LYS A 38 -5.33 0.13 -19.33
C LYS A 38 -4.11 -0.77 -19.21
N ASN A 39 -3.44 -0.78 -18.04
CA ASN A 39 -2.31 -1.68 -17.80
C ASN A 39 -2.71 -3.15 -17.86
N PHE A 40 -3.99 -3.47 -17.62
CA PHE A 40 -4.50 -4.84 -17.56
C PHE A 40 -5.46 -5.18 -18.71
N SER A 41 -5.51 -4.36 -19.78
CA SER A 41 -6.44 -4.59 -20.90
C SER A 41 -6.09 -5.81 -21.76
N TYR A 42 -4.89 -6.37 -21.59
CA TYR A 42 -4.44 -7.57 -22.29
C TYR A 42 -4.97 -8.86 -21.65
N LEU A 43 -5.55 -8.80 -20.46
CA LEU A 43 -6.11 -9.95 -19.76
C LEU A 43 -7.35 -10.47 -20.50
N SER A 44 -7.43 -11.78 -20.65
CA SER A 44 -8.64 -12.47 -21.10
C SER A 44 -9.79 -12.29 -20.09
N GLU A 45 -11.01 -12.63 -20.50
CA GLU A 45 -12.18 -12.56 -19.62
C GLU A 45 -12.01 -13.42 -18.35
N GLN A 46 -11.50 -14.64 -18.51
CA GLN A 46 -11.23 -15.54 -17.38
C GLN A 46 -10.18 -14.97 -16.43
N GLU A 47 -9.05 -14.48 -16.95
CA GLU A 47 -8.00 -13.86 -16.12
C GLU A 47 -8.51 -12.61 -15.41
N ARG A 48 -9.37 -11.83 -16.06
CA ARG A 48 -9.99 -10.65 -15.46
C ARG A 48 -10.88 -11.01 -14.28
N LEU A 49 -11.71 -12.05 -14.41
CA LEU A 49 -12.55 -12.54 -13.31
C LEU A 49 -11.71 -13.04 -12.12
N ILE A 50 -10.58 -13.71 -12.39
CA ILE A 50 -9.67 -14.20 -11.34
C ILE A 50 -8.92 -13.05 -10.68
N SER A 51 -8.46 -12.07 -11.46
CA SER A 51 -7.61 -10.98 -10.97
C SER A 51 -8.38 -9.83 -10.32
N GLU A 52 -9.66 -9.64 -10.64
CA GLU A 52 -10.47 -8.53 -10.10
C GLU A 52 -10.45 -8.42 -8.56
N PRO A 53 -10.74 -9.47 -7.76
CA PRO A 53 -10.68 -9.37 -6.31
C PRO A 53 -9.26 -9.08 -5.79
N ILE A 54 -8.24 -9.62 -6.47
CA ILE A 54 -6.82 -9.43 -6.10
C ILE A 54 -6.39 -7.98 -6.36
N LEU A 55 -6.72 -7.44 -7.54
CA LEU A 55 -6.43 -6.05 -7.91
C LEU A 55 -7.18 -5.06 -7.03
N LYS A 56 -8.40 -5.40 -6.62
CA LYS A 56 -9.15 -4.59 -5.65
C LYS A 56 -8.41 -4.53 -4.31
N GLU A 57 -8.00 -5.66 -3.76
CA GLU A 57 -7.27 -5.73 -2.49
C GLU A 57 -5.93 -4.97 -2.57
N ILE A 58 -5.17 -5.14 -3.67
CA ILE A 58 -3.90 -4.42 -3.88
C ILE A 58 -4.14 -2.91 -3.89
N ASN A 59 -5.12 -2.44 -4.66
CA ASN A 59 -5.43 -1.01 -4.76
C ASN A 59 -5.87 -0.43 -3.40
N GLU A 60 -6.69 -1.15 -2.62
CA GLU A 60 -7.10 -0.71 -1.30
C GLU A 60 -5.92 -0.60 -0.33
N ARG A 61 -5.04 -1.61 -0.28
CA ARG A 61 -3.84 -1.61 0.59
C ARG A 61 -2.87 -0.47 0.23
N LEU A 62 -2.59 -0.31 -1.06
CA LEU A 62 -1.74 0.77 -1.55
C LEU A 62 -2.32 2.14 -1.22
N PHE A 63 -3.64 2.30 -1.40
CA PHE A 63 -4.33 3.53 -1.06
C PHE A 63 -4.22 3.86 0.44
N PHE A 64 -4.38 2.89 1.34
CA PHE A 64 -4.22 3.16 2.78
C PHE A 64 -2.81 3.61 3.15
N LEU A 65 -1.78 3.01 2.56
CA LEU A 65 -0.38 3.43 2.76
C LEU A 65 -0.14 4.85 2.21
N TYR A 66 -0.70 5.15 1.04
CA TYR A 66 -0.63 6.48 0.45
C TYR A 66 -1.36 7.54 1.30
N ASP A 67 -2.57 7.24 1.79
CA ASP A 67 -3.39 8.17 2.58
C ASP A 67 -2.74 8.52 3.93
N VAL A 68 -1.99 7.59 4.55
CA VAL A 68 -1.17 7.89 5.75
C VAL A 68 0.16 8.60 5.42
N GLY A 69 0.38 9.05 4.18
CA GLY A 69 1.55 9.84 3.81
C GLY A 69 2.84 9.04 3.59
N LEU A 70 2.75 7.76 3.22
CA LEU A 70 3.92 6.92 2.91
C LEU A 70 4.18 6.78 1.40
N GLY A 71 3.57 7.63 0.57
CA GLY A 71 3.66 7.56 -0.89
C GLY A 71 5.10 7.50 -1.44
N TYR A 72 6.05 8.16 -0.77
CA TYR A 72 7.46 8.24 -1.18
C TYR A 72 8.26 6.96 -0.92
N LEU A 73 7.78 6.06 -0.07
CA LEU A 73 8.48 4.80 0.21
C LEU A 73 8.27 3.81 -0.94
N SER A 74 9.32 3.07 -1.28
CA SER A 74 9.18 1.94 -2.20
C SER A 74 8.61 0.70 -1.50
N LEU A 75 7.91 -0.15 -2.25
CA LEU A 75 7.33 -1.39 -1.71
C LEU A 75 8.40 -2.37 -1.19
N GLY A 76 9.59 -2.35 -1.81
CA GLY A 76 10.74 -3.18 -1.45
C GLY A 76 11.66 -2.56 -0.41
N ARG A 77 11.29 -1.44 0.22
CA ARG A 77 12.11 -0.77 1.25
C ARG A 77 12.43 -1.74 2.40
N ASP A 78 13.72 -1.83 2.77
CA ASP A 78 14.15 -2.69 3.87
C ASP A 78 13.53 -2.20 5.19
N ALA A 79 12.81 -3.08 5.88
CA ALA A 79 12.13 -2.77 7.14
C ALA A 79 13.08 -2.20 8.22
N ARG A 80 14.37 -2.54 8.20
CA ARG A 80 15.38 -2.01 9.14
C ARG A 80 15.68 -0.53 8.94
N THR A 81 15.29 0.03 7.81
CA THR A 81 15.52 1.43 7.44
C THR A 81 14.27 2.30 7.56
N ILE A 82 13.20 1.73 8.11
CA ILE A 82 11.93 2.40 8.42
C ILE A 82 12.06 3.06 9.79
N SER A 83 11.77 4.36 9.87
CA SER A 83 11.70 5.12 11.11
C SER A 83 10.52 4.68 11.98
N GLY A 84 10.56 5.01 13.27
CA GLY A 84 9.46 4.71 14.20
C GLY A 84 8.12 5.28 13.74
N GLY A 85 8.10 6.53 13.27
CA GLY A 85 6.87 7.18 12.77
C GLY A 85 6.34 6.54 11.49
N GLU A 86 7.21 6.12 10.56
CA GLU A 86 6.79 5.37 9.39
C GLU A 86 6.21 4.00 9.77
N ALA A 87 6.87 3.26 10.67
CA ALA A 87 6.39 1.96 11.15
C ALA A 87 5.00 2.08 11.81
N GLN A 88 4.78 3.14 12.59
CA GLN A 88 3.48 3.42 13.20
C GLN A 88 2.40 3.67 12.13
N ARG A 89 2.70 4.47 11.10
CA ARG A 89 1.76 4.74 10.01
C ARG A 89 1.47 3.49 9.16
N ILE A 90 2.47 2.65 8.89
CA ILE A 90 2.28 1.33 8.25
C ILE A 90 1.31 0.48 9.06
N ARG A 91 1.44 0.49 10.39
CA ARG A 91 0.55 -0.24 11.30
C ARG A 91 -0.88 0.30 11.20
N ILE A 92 -1.07 1.61 11.27
CA ILE A 92 -2.39 2.26 11.13
C ILE A 92 -3.05 1.87 9.79
N ALA A 93 -2.33 2.01 8.67
CA ALA A 93 -2.83 1.64 7.35
C ALA A 93 -3.25 0.16 7.27
N SER A 94 -2.45 -0.73 7.86
CA SER A 94 -2.73 -2.16 7.90
C SER A 94 -4.00 -2.48 8.71
N GLN A 95 -4.22 -1.78 9.83
CA GLN A 95 -5.42 -1.94 10.65
C GLN A 95 -6.69 -1.46 9.92
N ILE A 96 -6.61 -0.34 9.20
CA ILE A 96 -7.74 0.18 8.41
C ILE A 96 -8.17 -0.79 7.32
N GLY A 97 -7.21 -1.44 6.67
CA GLY A 97 -7.48 -2.45 5.66
C GLY A 97 -7.88 -3.81 6.22
N SER A 98 -7.68 -4.07 7.52
CA SER A 98 -8.08 -5.35 8.13
C SER A 98 -9.60 -5.53 8.21
N GLY A 99 -10.36 -4.43 8.14
CA GLY A 99 -11.82 -4.45 8.25
C GLY A 99 -12.34 -4.86 9.63
N LEU A 100 -11.47 -4.93 10.64
CA LEU A 100 -11.89 -5.19 12.02
C LEU A 100 -12.82 -4.07 12.52
N SER A 101 -13.86 -4.45 13.23
CA SER A 101 -14.85 -3.57 13.87
C SER A 101 -14.99 -3.93 15.34
N GLY A 102 -15.32 -2.95 16.19
CA GLY A 102 -15.44 -3.16 17.64
C GLY A 102 -14.10 -3.28 18.36
N VAL A 103 -13.02 -2.75 17.77
CA VAL A 103 -11.68 -2.76 18.34
C VAL A 103 -11.35 -1.37 18.87
N MET A 104 -10.89 -1.30 20.13
CA MET A 104 -10.35 -0.06 20.69
C MET A 104 -8.88 0.12 20.29
N TYR A 105 -8.61 1.12 19.47
CA TYR A 105 -7.24 1.48 19.09
C TYR A 105 -6.68 2.53 20.05
N VAL A 106 -5.59 2.20 20.74
CA VAL A 106 -4.81 3.14 21.56
C VAL A 106 -3.54 3.49 20.78
N LEU A 107 -3.37 4.78 20.47
CA LEU A 107 -2.27 5.32 19.68
C LEU A 107 -1.39 6.17 20.58
N ASP A 108 -0.09 5.90 20.58
CA ASP A 108 0.90 6.71 21.31
C ASP A 108 1.57 7.70 20.35
N GLU A 109 1.24 8.99 20.50
CA GLU A 109 1.72 10.13 19.70
C GLU A 109 1.86 9.87 18.17
N PRO A 110 0.75 9.63 17.44
CA PRO A 110 0.82 9.24 16.03
C PRO A 110 1.27 10.35 15.08
N SER A 111 1.42 11.59 15.58
CA SER A 111 1.87 12.74 14.79
C SER A 111 3.39 12.90 14.75
N ILE A 112 4.14 12.12 15.54
CA ILE A 112 5.59 12.27 15.65
C ILE A 112 6.30 12.07 14.30
N GLY A 113 7.13 13.05 13.92
CA GLY A 113 7.88 13.04 12.67
C GLY A 113 7.02 13.26 11.41
N LEU A 114 5.77 13.72 11.54
CA LEU A 114 4.99 14.20 10.40
C LEU A 114 5.21 15.70 10.16
N HIS A 115 5.25 16.06 8.87
CA HIS A 115 5.13 17.44 8.44
C HIS A 115 3.68 17.92 8.65
N GLU A 116 3.47 19.20 8.99
CA GLU A 116 2.12 19.75 9.29
C GLU A 116 1.09 19.50 8.18
N ARG A 117 1.55 19.51 6.92
CA ARG A 117 0.73 19.20 5.73
C ARG A 117 0.15 17.78 5.75
N ASP A 118 0.85 16.82 6.34
CA ASP A 118 0.44 15.40 6.39
C ASP A 118 -0.34 15.06 7.66
N THR A 119 -0.29 15.90 8.69
CA THR A 119 -1.12 15.78 9.90
C THR A 119 -2.61 15.76 9.57
N ALA A 120 -3.06 16.60 8.62
CA ALA A 120 -4.45 16.62 8.17
C ALA A 120 -4.89 15.29 7.54
N LYS A 121 -3.98 14.64 6.79
CA LYS A 121 -4.23 13.32 6.21
C LYS A 121 -4.35 12.26 7.29
N LEU A 122 -3.42 12.23 8.25
CA LEU A 122 -3.48 11.33 9.40
C LEU A 122 -4.81 11.46 10.16
N ILE A 123 -5.26 12.68 10.46
CA ILE A 123 -6.54 12.91 11.15
C ILE A 123 -7.71 12.35 10.34
N LYS A 124 -7.74 12.57 9.02
CA LYS A 124 -8.76 12.01 8.13
C LYS A 124 -8.73 10.48 8.19
N THR A 125 -7.54 9.88 8.14
CA THR A 125 -7.36 8.43 8.20
C THR A 125 -7.86 7.83 9.53
N LEU A 126 -7.61 8.50 10.66
CA LEU A 126 -8.14 8.10 11.98
C LEU A 126 -9.66 8.22 12.05
N ARG A 127 -10.25 9.28 11.48
CA ARG A 127 -11.71 9.41 11.38
C ARG A 127 -12.34 8.31 10.52
N ASN A 128 -11.68 7.91 9.44
CA ASN A 128 -12.13 6.78 8.62
C ASN A 128 -12.12 5.47 9.41
N LEU A 129 -11.09 5.26 10.24
CA LEU A 129 -11.02 4.09 11.13
C LEU A 129 -12.18 4.10 12.14
N GLN A 130 -12.50 5.28 12.69
CA GLN A 130 -13.64 5.46 13.60
C GLN A 130 -14.98 5.13 12.93
N GLN A 131 -15.20 5.65 11.72
CA GLN A 131 -16.44 5.43 10.95
C GLN A 131 -16.68 3.97 10.58
N LYS A 132 -15.64 3.14 10.57
CA LYS A 132 -15.76 1.67 10.38
C LYS A 132 -16.23 0.92 11.63
N GLY A 133 -16.61 1.63 12.70
CA GLY A 133 -17.12 1.05 13.94
C GLY A 133 -16.03 0.72 14.95
N ASN A 134 -14.97 1.55 15.00
CA ASN A 134 -13.87 1.43 15.96
C ASN A 134 -13.64 2.74 16.73
#